data_AF-A0A7C5YP85-F1
#
_entry.id   AF-A0A7C5YP85-F1
#
_cell.length_a   1.000
_cell.length_b   1.000
_cell.length_c   1.000
_cell.angle_alpha   90.00
_cell.angle_beta   90.00
_cell.angle_gamma   90.00
#
_symmetry.space_group_name_H-M   'P 1'
#
loop_
_entity.id
_entity.type
_entity.pdbx_description
1 polymer ?
#
loop_
_entity_poly.entity_id
_entity_poly.type
_entity_poly.pdbx_seq_one_letter_code
_entity_poly.pdbx_strand_id
1 'polypeptide(L)' 'MAAFDYLYILNDYNLADVNKDGVVNDADLLMVLFSFGIQTCNQPADVNGDGVVNDADLLTVLFVFGER' A
#
# COMPACT_ATOMS: atom_id res chain seq x y z
N MET A 1 31.37 -13.04 -6.44
CA MET A 1 30.24 -12.79 -7.36
C MET A 1 29.09 -12.37 -6.46
N ALA A 2 28.84 -11.06 -6.33
CA ALA A 2 27.77 -10.57 -5.49
C ALA A 2 26.46 -10.99 -6.15
N ALA A 3 25.74 -11.93 -5.54
CA ALA A 3 24.33 -12.11 -5.83
C ALA A 3 23.68 -10.81 -5.35
N PHE A 4 23.50 -9.86 -6.27
CA PHE A 4 22.72 -8.68 -5.98
C PHE A 4 21.35 -9.14 -5.51
N ASP A 5 20.94 -8.57 -4.40
CA ASP A 5 19.84 -8.94 -3.52
C ASP A 5 18.45 -8.67 -4.15
N TYR A 6 18.30 -8.91 -5.45
CA TYR A 6 17.07 -8.65 -6.20
C TYR A 6 15.87 -9.44 -5.66
N LEU A 7 16.11 -10.55 -4.95
CA LEU A 7 15.06 -11.38 -4.36
C LEU A 7 14.43 -10.74 -3.12
N TYR A 8 15.15 -9.89 -2.38
CA TYR A 8 14.63 -9.24 -1.17
C TYR A 8 13.89 -7.95 -1.50
N ILE A 9 14.36 -7.17 -2.49
CA ILE A 9 13.74 -5.90 -2.88
C ILE A 9 12.36 -6.11 -3.55
N LEU A 10 12.14 -7.26 -4.21
CA LEU A 10 10.84 -7.59 -4.79
C LEU A 10 9.84 -8.15 -3.77
N ASN A 11 10.32 -8.57 -2.59
CA ASN A 11 9.48 -9.16 -1.56
C ASN A 11 8.86 -8.09 -0.64
N ASP A 12 9.44 -6.89 -0.60
CA ASP A 12 8.91 -5.73 0.13
C ASP A 12 7.93 -4.88 -0.72
N TYR A 13 7.52 -5.36 -1.91
CA TYR A 13 6.59 -4.63 -2.77
C TYR A 13 5.15 -5.09 -2.54
N ASN A 14 4.55 -4.60 -1.46
CA ASN A 14 3.12 -4.71 -1.21
C ASN A 14 2.42 -3.41 -1.64
N LEU A 15 1.37 -3.49 -2.46
CA LEU A 15 0.60 -2.30 -2.85
C LEU A 15 -0.08 -1.63 -1.65
N ALA A 16 -0.33 -2.40 -0.59
CA ALA A 16 -0.86 -1.91 0.68
C ALA A 16 0.19 -1.20 1.55
N ASP A 17 1.48 -1.27 1.22
CA ASP A 17 2.53 -0.42 1.81
C ASP A 17 2.49 0.95 1.11
N VAL A 18 1.51 1.76 1.54
CA VAL A 18 1.16 3.04 0.94
C VAL A 18 2.27 4.06 1.16
N ASN A 19 2.94 4.01 2.31
CA ASN A 19 4.01 4.94 2.67
C ASN A 19 5.40 4.51 2.19
N LYS A 20 5.55 3.23 1.78
CA LYS A 20 6.77 2.59 1.25
C LYS A 20 7.87 2.41 2.30
N ASP A 21 7.51 2.05 3.52
CA ASP A 21 8.44 1.79 4.63
C ASP A 21 8.83 0.31 4.80
N GLY A 22 8.26 -0.58 3.98
CA GLY A 22 8.56 -2.02 3.97
C GLY A 22 7.78 -2.83 4.99
N VAL A 23 6.67 -2.29 5.50
CA VAL A 23 5.71 -3.05 6.32
C VAL A 23 4.32 -2.41 6.28
N VAL A 24 3.30 -3.21 5.95
CA VAL A 24 1.91 -2.76 5.98
C VAL A 24 1.46 -2.59 7.43
N ASN A 25 1.27 -1.36 7.88
CA ASN A 25 0.93 -1.05 9.27
C ASN A 25 -0.11 0.07 9.41
N ASP A 26 -0.27 0.61 10.61
CA ASP A 26 -1.26 1.64 10.90
C ASP A 26 -0.95 2.98 10.20
N ALA A 27 0.30 3.25 9.85
CA ALA A 27 0.67 4.40 9.02
C ALA A 27 0.04 4.30 7.61
N ASP A 28 0.07 3.13 6.96
CA ASP A 28 -0.57 2.92 5.65
C ASP A 28 -2.08 3.03 5.74
N LEU A 29 -2.65 2.42 6.78
CA LEU A 29 -4.07 2.50 7.09
C LEU A 29 -4.54 3.95 7.27
N LEU A 30 -3.77 4.76 8.01
CA LEU A 30 -4.09 6.17 8.22
C LEU A 30 -3.95 6.99 6.94
N MET A 31 -3.02 6.67 6.04
CA MET A 31 -2.92 7.33 4.74
C MET A 31 -4.17 7.12 3.88
N VAL A 32 -4.74 5.91 3.91
CA VAL A 32 -6.04 5.64 3.25
C VAL A 32 -7.15 6.44 3.90
N LEU A 33 -7.27 6.41 5.23
CA LEU A 33 -8.33 7.12 5.96
C LEU A 33 -8.26 8.65 5.79
N PHE A 34 -7.07 9.25 5.71
CA PHE A 34 -6.93 10.68 5.45
C PHE A 34 -7.21 11.08 4.00
N SER A 35 -7.16 10.12 3.08
CA SER A 35 -7.44 10.32 1.66
C SER A 35 -8.86 9.91 1.25
N PHE A 36 -9.69 9.45 2.20
CA PHE A 36 -10.99 8.84 1.92
C PHE A 36 -11.91 9.78 1.13
N GLY A 37 -12.48 9.29 0.04
CA GLY A 37 -13.36 10.02 -0.87
C GLY A 37 -12.65 10.81 -1.97
N ILE A 38 -11.31 10.82 -2.04
CA ILE A 38 -10.58 11.42 -3.15
C ILE A 38 -10.84 10.64 -4.45
N GLN A 39 -11.12 11.37 -5.53
CA GLN A 39 -11.37 10.84 -6.87
C GLN A 39 -10.42 11.49 -7.88
N THR A 40 -9.16 11.07 -7.84
CA THR A 40 -8.11 11.60 -8.73
C THR A 40 -7.21 10.46 -9.17
N CYS A 41 -6.73 10.51 -10.40
CA CYS A 41 -5.72 9.58 -10.88
C CYS A 41 -4.42 9.65 -10.04
N ASN A 42 -3.74 8.52 -9.87
CA ASN A 42 -2.44 8.40 -9.19
C ASN A 42 -2.44 8.78 -7.70
N GLN A 43 -3.52 8.52 -6.98
CA GLN A 43 -3.54 8.66 -5.52
C GLN A 43 -2.89 7.42 -4.88
N PRO A 44 -1.82 7.56 -4.06
CA PRO A 44 -1.20 6.39 -3.41
C PRO A 44 -2.15 5.59 -2.51
N ALA A 45 -3.17 6.26 -1.97
CA ALA A 45 -4.21 5.66 -1.15
C ALA A 45 -5.33 4.96 -1.95
N ASP A 46 -5.34 5.08 -3.28
CA ASP A 46 -6.18 4.28 -4.19
C ASP A 46 -5.42 2.97 -4.47
N VAL A 47 -5.47 2.08 -3.48
CA VAL A 47 -4.67 0.85 -3.39
C VAL A 47 -5.13 -0.18 -4.41
N ASN A 48 -6.45 -0.24 -4.68
CA ASN A 48 -7.01 -1.17 -5.65
C ASN A 48 -6.99 -0.59 -7.10
N GLY A 49 -6.74 0.70 -7.26
CA GLY A 49 -6.62 1.39 -8.55
C GLY A 49 -7.95 1.62 -9.26
N ASP A 50 -9.07 1.70 -8.54
CA ASP A 50 -10.41 1.91 -9.10
C ASP A 50 -10.75 3.38 -9.37
N GLY A 51 -9.88 4.30 -8.94
CA GLY A 51 -10.00 5.73 -9.14
C GLY A 51 -10.74 6.46 -8.02
N VAL A 52 -11.13 5.78 -6.94
CA VAL A 52 -11.81 6.36 -5.78
C VAL A 52 -11.26 5.75 -4.49
N VAL A 53 -10.64 6.58 -3.64
CA VAL A 53 -10.23 6.11 -2.31
C VAL A 53 -11.48 5.80 -1.46
N ASN A 54 -11.77 4.52 -1.23
CA ASN A 54 -12.97 4.07 -0.54
C ASN A 54 -12.69 2.87 0.40
N ASP A 55 -13.74 2.20 0.85
CA ASP A 55 -13.63 1.08 1.78
C ASP A 55 -12.98 -0.16 1.15
N ALA A 56 -12.99 -0.30 -0.17
CA ALA A 56 -12.25 -1.35 -0.86
C ALA A 56 -10.72 -1.16 -0.73
N ASP A 57 -10.20 0.07 -0.77
CA ASP A 57 -8.79 0.35 -0.51
C ASP A 57 -8.42 0.06 0.94
N LEU A 58 -9.29 0.48 1.86
CA LEU A 58 -9.15 0.22 3.29
C LEU A 58 -9.09 -1.29 3.58
N LEU A 59 -10.00 -2.07 2.98
CA LEU A 59 -10.01 -3.52 3.11
C LEU A 59 -8.77 -4.16 2.48
N THR A 60 -8.26 -3.60 1.38
CA THR A 60 -7.02 -4.08 0.76
C THR A 60 -5.85 -3.97 1.73
N VAL A 61 -5.71 -2.85 2.45
CA VAL A 61 -4.69 -2.68 3.50
C VAL A 61 -4.92 -3.65 4.66
N LEU A 62 -6.16 -3.80 5.12
CA LEU A 62 -6.47 -4.67 6.27
C LEU A 62 -6.26 -6.17 5.99
N PHE A 63 -6.42 -6.64 4.75
CA PHE A 63 -6.22 -8.05 4.43
C PHE A 63 -4.77 -8.51 4.51
N VAL A 64 -3.82 -7.59 4.35
CA VAL A 64 -2.37 -7.87 4.38
C VAL A 64 -1.68 -7.12 5.52
N PHE A 65 -2.43 -6.70 6.54
CA PHE A 65 -1.89 -5.94 7.66
C PHE A 65 -0.81 -6.74 8.41
N GLY A 66 0.39 -6.17 8.53
CA GLY A 66 1.57 -6.79 9.12
C GLY A 66 2.47 -7.54 8.14
N GLU A 67 2.10 -7.62 6.85
CA GLU A 67 2.97 -8.16 5.80
C GLU A 67 4.10 -7.18 5.44
N ARG A 68 5.15 -7.71 4.81
CA ARG A 68 6.26 -6.98 4.20
C ARG A 68 6.19 -7.24 2.71
#